data_AF-A0AAD7G0C3-F1
#
_entry.id   AF-A0AAD7G0C3-F1
#
_cell.length_a   1.000
_cell.length_b   1.000
_cell.length_c   1.000
_cell.angle_alpha   90.00
_cell.angle_beta   90.00
_cell.angle_gamma   90.00
#
_symmetry.space_group_name_H-M   'P 1'
#
loop_
_entity.id
_entity.type
_entity.pdbx_description
1 polymer ?
#
loop_
_entity_poly.entity_id
_entity_poly.type
_entity_poly.pdbx_seq_one_letter_code
_entity_poly.pdbx_strand_id
1 'polypeptide(L)'
;MNLLYTENLAQNRKEATRRQRIEAEQRRRDELRDGYAKLKDVLPVSNQKSSKVSLLDRATNHISVLESENKTLLDRIAGLEEEIRRLHSINEKLAGGSLETPSPGMYERPLSPPPEVTTLHPHAHSSLAGATGPPDPTEDTSPSPPDGSF
;
A
#
# COMPACT_ATOMS: atom_id res chain seq x y z
N MET A 1 46.32 -48.21 29.03
CA MET A 1 44.94 -47.72 29.32
C MET A 1 44.74 -46.23 29.01
N ASN A 2 45.66 -45.31 29.36
CA ASN A 2 45.45 -43.86 29.14
C ASN A 2 45.45 -43.38 27.68
N LEU A 3 46.21 -44.02 26.77
CA LEU A 3 46.37 -43.54 25.39
C LEU A 3 45.09 -43.68 24.53
N LEU A 4 44.36 -44.78 24.71
CA LEU A 4 43.09 -45.04 24.01
C LEU A 4 41.97 -44.08 24.46
N TYR A 5 42.02 -43.62 25.72
CA TYR A 5 41.05 -42.67 26.26
C TYR A 5 41.27 -41.27 25.69
N THR A 6 42.52 -40.83 25.58
CA THR A 6 42.86 -39.55 24.94
C THR A 6 42.53 -39.52 23.45
N GLU A 7 42.73 -40.65 22.75
CA GLU A 7 42.39 -40.79 21.35
C GLU A 7 40.87 -40.76 21.13
N ASN A 8 40.10 -41.47 21.96
CA ASN A 8 38.63 -41.41 21.94
C ASN A 8 38.12 -39.98 22.20
N LEU A 9 38.71 -39.27 23.15
CA LEU A 9 38.32 -37.89 23.46
C LEU A 9 38.61 -36.95 22.29
N ALA A 10 39.75 -37.12 21.62
CA ALA A 10 40.10 -36.35 20.44
C ALA A 10 39.15 -36.63 19.26
N GLN A 11 38.76 -37.89 19.04
CA GLN A 11 37.78 -38.26 18.02
C GLN A 11 36.39 -37.69 18.34
N ASN A 12 35.95 -37.76 19.60
CA ASN A 12 34.67 -37.22 20.04
C ASN A 12 34.61 -35.68 19.89
N ARG A 13 35.72 -34.98 20.16
CA ARG A 13 35.84 -33.54 19.91
C ARG A 13 35.78 -33.20 18.42
N LYS A 14 36.47 -33.97 17.56
CA LYS A 14 36.40 -33.80 16.10
C LYS A 14 34.98 -34.02 15.56
N GLU A 15 34.30 -35.06 16.04
CA GLU A 15 32.92 -35.36 15.64
C GLU A 15 31.94 -34.30 16.16
N ALA A 16 32.15 -33.75 17.35
CA ALA A 16 31.36 -32.61 17.85
C ALA A 16 31.50 -31.37 16.96
N THR A 17 32.73 -31.00 16.56
CA THR A 17 32.95 -29.88 15.61
C THR A 17 32.32 -30.16 14.24
N ARG A 18 32.42 -31.40 13.75
CA ARG A 18 31.81 -31.80 12.48
C ARG A 18 30.28 -31.65 12.52
N ARG A 19 29.63 -32.12 13.60
CA ARG A 19 28.18 -32.00 13.79
C ARG A 19 27.74 -30.55 13.86
N GLN A 20 28.43 -29.72 14.65
CA GLN A 20 28.15 -28.28 14.71
C GLN A 20 28.25 -27.61 13.34
N ARG A 21 29.25 -27.98 12.53
CA ARG A 21 29.40 -27.45 11.18
C ARG A 21 28.25 -27.88 10.24
N ILE A 22 27.80 -29.12 10.34
CA ILE A 22 26.65 -29.62 9.57
C ILE A 22 25.37 -28.89 9.98
N GLU A 23 25.13 -28.75 11.28
CA GLU A 23 23.94 -28.08 11.81
C GLU A 23 23.89 -26.60 11.40
N ALA A 24 25.02 -25.89 11.51
CA ALA A 24 25.13 -24.50 11.10
C ALA A 24 24.86 -24.32 9.59
N GLU A 25 25.40 -25.21 8.74
CA GLU A 25 25.14 -25.16 7.30
C GLU A 25 23.69 -25.52 6.96
N GLN A 26 23.06 -26.43 7.70
CA GLN A 26 21.66 -26.74 7.50
C GLN A 26 20.77 -25.54 7.84
N ARG A 27 21.02 -24.88 8.97
CA ARG A 27 20.32 -23.63 9.34
C ARG A 27 20.44 -22.57 8.23
N ARG A 28 21.65 -22.37 7.71
CA ARG A 28 21.90 -21.46 6.57
C ARG A 28 21.09 -21.86 5.33
N ARG A 29 20.97 -23.15 5.04
CA ARG A 29 20.18 -23.65 3.90
C ARG A 29 18.68 -23.45 4.11
N ASP A 30 18.19 -23.62 5.32
CA ASP A 30 16.78 -23.40 5.67
C ASP A 30 16.43 -21.91 5.51
N GLU A 31 17.26 -21.00 6.06
CA GLU A 31 17.12 -19.55 5.87
C GLU A 31 17.12 -19.15 4.39
N LEU A 32 17.98 -19.76 3.58
CA LEU A 32 17.98 -19.51 2.12
C LEU A 32 16.69 -19.98 1.46
N ARG A 33 16.15 -21.15 1.85
CA ARG A 33 14.86 -21.64 1.30
C ARG A 33 13.73 -20.69 1.63
N ASP A 34 13.67 -20.22 2.87
CA ASP A 34 12.68 -19.22 3.30
C ASP A 34 12.83 -17.92 2.53
N GLY A 35 14.06 -17.47 2.27
CA GLY A 35 14.34 -16.32 1.41
C GLY A 35 13.79 -16.49 -0.01
N TYR A 36 13.97 -17.67 -0.63
CA TYR A 36 13.40 -17.97 -1.95
C TYR A 36 11.87 -18.07 -1.94
N ALA A 37 11.27 -18.57 -0.86
CA ALA A 37 9.82 -18.62 -0.71
C ALA A 37 9.23 -17.19 -0.66
N LYS A 38 9.77 -16.34 0.21
CA LYS A 38 9.39 -14.92 0.30
C LYS A 38 9.60 -14.19 -1.03
N LEU A 39 10.71 -14.46 -1.72
CA LEU A 39 10.97 -13.87 -3.03
C LEU A 39 9.88 -14.26 -4.03
N LYS A 40 9.48 -15.54 -4.07
CA LYS A 40 8.43 -16.00 -4.98
C LYS A 40 7.10 -15.28 -4.72
N ASP A 41 6.75 -15.05 -3.46
CA ASP A 41 5.47 -14.47 -3.07
C ASP A 41 5.33 -12.98 -3.43
N VAL A 42 6.44 -12.25 -3.51
CA VAL A 42 6.43 -10.81 -3.88
C VAL A 42 6.56 -10.55 -5.39
N LEU A 43 6.81 -11.60 -6.18
CA LEU A 43 6.92 -11.47 -7.64
C LEU A 43 5.55 -11.62 -8.32
N PRO A 44 5.35 -11.01 -9.50
CA PRO A 44 4.14 -11.19 -10.29
C PRO A 44 3.87 -12.67 -10.54
N VAL A 45 2.64 -13.11 -10.29
CA VAL A 45 2.24 -14.52 -10.37
C VAL A 45 2.60 -15.09 -11.74
N SER A 46 3.20 -16.28 -11.77
CA SER A 46 3.58 -16.97 -13.00
C SER A 46 3.30 -18.45 -12.89
N ASN A 47 2.78 -19.01 -13.99
CA ASN A 47 2.51 -20.44 -14.13
C ASN A 47 3.78 -21.24 -14.49
N GLN A 48 4.94 -20.58 -14.64
CA GLN A 48 6.21 -21.25 -14.89
C GLN A 48 6.78 -21.89 -13.62
N LYS A 49 7.46 -23.03 -13.79
CA LYS A 49 8.16 -23.70 -12.68
C LYS A 49 9.18 -22.74 -12.05
N SER A 50 9.02 -22.49 -10.75
CA SER A 50 9.87 -21.58 -9.99
C SER A 50 11.19 -22.26 -9.58
N SER A 51 12.13 -22.37 -10.52
CA SER A 51 13.51 -22.76 -10.22
C SER A 51 14.28 -21.61 -9.58
N LYS A 52 15.38 -21.89 -8.86
CA LYS A 52 16.24 -20.86 -8.25
C LYS A 52 16.70 -19.83 -9.28
N VAL A 53 17.18 -20.28 -10.43
CA VAL A 53 17.64 -19.40 -11.52
C VAL A 53 16.49 -18.55 -12.05
N SER A 54 15.36 -19.17 -12.42
CA SER A 54 14.20 -18.43 -12.94
C SER A 54 13.61 -17.42 -11.95
N LEU A 55 13.66 -17.70 -10.64
CA LEU A 55 13.19 -16.75 -9.61
C LEU A 55 14.10 -15.53 -9.55
N LEU A 56 15.42 -15.73 -9.61
CA LEU A 56 16.40 -14.63 -9.59
C LEU A 56 16.30 -13.78 -10.86
N ASP A 57 16.16 -14.40 -12.03
CA ASP A 57 15.99 -13.69 -13.31
C ASP A 57 14.70 -12.87 -13.30
N ARG A 58 13.59 -13.47 -12.87
CA ARG A 58 12.31 -12.76 -12.74
C ARG A 58 12.37 -11.61 -11.74
N ALA A 59 13.07 -11.80 -10.62
CA ALA A 59 13.25 -10.75 -9.63
C ALA A 59 14.06 -9.58 -10.19
N THR A 60 15.16 -9.87 -10.88
CA THR A 60 16.01 -8.86 -11.52
C THR A 60 15.19 -8.04 -12.52
N ASN A 61 14.44 -8.70 -13.39
CA ASN A 61 13.58 -8.03 -14.36
C ASN A 61 12.48 -7.21 -13.69
N HIS A 62 11.83 -7.75 -12.64
CA HIS A 62 10.76 -7.04 -11.94
C HIS A 62 11.28 -5.77 -11.25
N ILE A 63 12.48 -5.81 -10.66
CA ILE A 63 13.13 -4.61 -10.10
C ILE A 63 13.33 -3.56 -11.19
N SER A 64 13.91 -3.93 -12.34
CA SER A 64 14.12 -2.97 -13.44
C SER A 64 12.82 -2.37 -13.99
N VAL A 65 11.74 -3.16 -14.05
CA VAL A 65 10.41 -2.66 -14.43
C VAL A 65 9.90 -1.65 -13.41
N LEU A 66 9.91 -1.99 -12.12
CA LEU A 66 9.47 -1.10 -11.04
C LEU A 66 10.29 0.20 -11.01
N GLU A 67 11.60 0.14 -11.24
CA GLU A 67 12.46 1.33 -11.33
C GLU A 67 12.05 2.24 -12.49
N SER A 68 11.79 1.67 -13.66
CA SER A 68 11.34 2.42 -14.84
C SER A 68 9.95 3.03 -14.64
N GLU A 69 9.02 2.27 -14.04
CA GLU A 69 7.67 2.75 -13.74
C GLU A 69 7.71 3.87 -12.71
N ASN A 70 8.48 3.70 -11.63
CA ASN A 70 8.65 4.71 -10.59
C ASN A 70 9.23 6.01 -11.16
N LYS A 71 10.28 5.91 -11.99
CA LYS A 71 10.83 7.07 -12.70
C LYS A 71 9.76 7.78 -13.53
N THR A 72 9.00 7.03 -14.32
CA THR A 72 7.94 7.60 -15.18
C THR A 72 6.87 8.31 -14.35
N LEU A 73 6.46 7.73 -13.22
CA LEU A 73 5.50 8.34 -12.31
C LEU A 73 6.03 9.63 -11.67
N LEU A 74 7.31 9.65 -11.25
CA LEU A 74 7.96 10.84 -10.72
C LEU A 74 8.04 11.96 -11.77
N ASP A 75 8.42 11.64 -13.01
CA ASP A 75 8.46 12.60 -14.11
C ASP A 75 7.05 13.17 -14.39
N ARG A 76 6.00 12.33 -14.30
CA ARG A 76 4.62 12.77 -14.46
C ARG A 76 4.17 13.70 -13.33
N ILE A 77 4.53 13.40 -12.08
CA ILE A 77 4.26 14.27 -10.93
C ILE A 77 4.93 15.62 -11.12
N ALA A 78 6.22 15.64 -11.46
CA ALA A 78 6.97 16.88 -11.67
C ALA A 78 6.35 17.76 -12.77
N GLY A 79 5.92 17.15 -13.89
CA GLY A 79 5.22 17.88 -14.96
C GLY A 79 3.88 18.46 -14.54
N LEU A 80 3.10 17.73 -13.73
CA LEU A 80 1.83 18.23 -13.19
C LEU A 80 2.06 19.37 -12.18
N GLU A 81 3.09 19.26 -11.33
CA GLU A 81 3.46 20.32 -10.39
C GLU A 81 3.93 21.60 -11.08
N GLU A 82 4.64 21.49 -12.20
CA GLU A 82 5.00 22.64 -13.04
C GLU A 82 3.76 23.30 -13.66
N GLU A 83 2.82 22.52 -14.19
CA GLU A 83 1.59 23.07 -14.76
C GLU A 83 0.73 23.77 -13.70
N ILE A 84 0.60 23.19 -12.50
CA ILE A 84 -0.08 23.84 -11.38
C ILE A 84 0.58 25.19 -11.06
N ARG A 85 1.91 25.23 -10.95
CA ARG A 85 2.65 26.49 -10.69
C ARG A 85 2.43 27.52 -11.79
N ARG A 86 2.45 27.10 -13.05
CA ARG A 86 2.17 27.95 -14.21
C ARG A 86 0.76 28.51 -14.16
N LEU A 87 -0.25 27.66 -13.94
CA LEU A 87 -1.65 28.06 -13.85
C LEU A 87 -1.88 29.02 -12.69
N HIS A 88 -1.27 28.79 -11.52
CA HIS A 88 -1.31 29.72 -10.39
C HIS A 88 -0.70 31.08 -10.77
N SER A 89 0.48 31.12 -11.39
CA SER A 89 1.11 32.38 -11.82
C SER A 89 0.27 33.14 -12.84
N ILE A 90 -0.37 32.44 -13.78
CA ILE A 90 -1.28 33.06 -14.76
C ILE A 90 -2.53 33.60 -14.06
N ASN A 91 -3.11 32.83 -13.15
CA ASN A 91 -4.30 33.23 -12.40
C ASN A 91 -4.02 34.46 -11.53
N GLU A 92 -2.89 34.51 -10.83
CA GLU A 92 -2.46 35.70 -10.08
C GLU A 92 -2.29 36.93 -10.96
N LYS A 93 -1.67 36.79 -12.14
CA LYS A 93 -1.52 37.88 -13.11
C LYS A 93 -2.87 38.37 -13.64
N LEU A 94 -3.81 37.46 -13.89
CA LEU A 94 -5.14 37.81 -14.39
C LEU A 94 -6.00 38.45 -13.28
N ALA A 95 -5.98 37.90 -12.07
CA ALA A 95 -6.68 38.42 -10.91
C ALA A 95 -6.13 39.79 -10.46
N GLY A 96 -4.82 40.01 -10.58
CA GLY A 96 -4.18 41.30 -10.31
C GLY A 96 -4.35 42.33 -11.44
N GLY A 97 -4.45 41.89 -12.70
CA GLY A 97 -4.61 42.76 -13.88
C GLY A 97 -6.01 43.35 -14.07
N SER A 98 -7.01 42.87 -13.33
CA SER A 98 -8.38 43.41 -13.39
C SER A 98 -8.68 44.52 -12.37
N LEU A 99 -7.68 44.96 -11.58
CA LEU A 99 -7.85 46.09 -10.64
C LEU A 99 -7.45 47.47 -11.22
N GLU A 100 -6.89 47.54 -12.43
CA GLU A 100 -6.49 48.81 -13.06
C GLU A 100 -7.46 49.29 -14.17
N THR A 101 -8.76 49.05 -14.03
CA THR A 101 -9.75 49.90 -14.70
C THR A 101 -10.16 51.01 -13.73
N PRO A 102 -9.73 52.27 -13.92
CA PRO A 102 -10.34 53.37 -13.19
C PRO A 102 -11.70 53.61 -13.84
N SER A 103 -12.76 53.02 -13.29
CA SER A 103 -14.12 53.42 -13.65
C SER A 103 -15.01 53.50 -12.42
N PRO A 104 -15.76 54.61 -12.26
CA PRO A 104 -16.10 55.18 -10.98
C PRO A 104 -17.54 54.85 -10.59
N GLY A 105 -17.70 54.30 -9.38
CA GLY A 105 -18.92 54.42 -8.60
C GLY A 105 -20.19 53.76 -9.14
N MET A 106 -21.16 53.67 -8.24
CA MET A 106 -22.52 53.16 -8.46
C MET A 106 -22.50 51.64 -8.67
N TYR A 107 -23.10 50.80 -7.83
CA TYR A 107 -24.37 50.93 -7.14
C TYR A 107 -24.30 50.03 -5.92
N GLU A 108 -24.63 50.59 -4.76
CA GLU A 108 -25.07 49.79 -3.63
C GLU A 108 -26.08 48.77 -4.11
N ARG A 109 -25.80 47.49 -3.86
CA ARG A 109 -26.80 46.44 -3.94
C ARG A 109 -27.76 46.70 -2.78
N PRO A 110 -29.02 47.12 -3.00
CA PRO A 110 -29.95 47.25 -1.89
C PRO A 110 -30.17 45.86 -1.30
N LEU A 111 -29.81 45.73 -0.04
CA LEU A 111 -30.15 44.61 0.82
C LEU A 111 -31.65 44.36 0.70
N SER A 112 -32.03 43.14 0.31
CA SER A 112 -33.42 42.69 0.34
C SER A 112 -33.95 42.84 1.77
N PRO A 113 -35.12 43.48 2.00
CA PRO A 113 -35.67 43.58 3.33
C PRO A 113 -36.16 42.20 3.82
N PRO A 114 -36.01 41.89 5.12
CA PRO A 114 -36.44 40.63 5.71
C PRO A 114 -37.98 40.56 5.78
N PRO A 115 -38.61 39.38 5.61
CA PRO A 115 -39.99 39.21 6.03
C PRO A 115 -40.03 38.97 7.54
N GLU A 116 -40.23 40.02 8.33
CA GLU A 116 -40.65 39.85 9.73
C GLU A 116 -42.17 39.63 9.80
N VAL A 117 -42.53 38.38 10.18
CA VAL A 117 -43.45 37.97 11.26
C VAL A 117 -44.79 38.71 11.35
N THR A 118 -45.95 38.03 11.37
CA THR A 118 -46.67 37.52 12.57
C THR A 118 -47.84 36.67 12.03
N THR A 119 -48.27 35.52 12.56
CA THR A 119 -48.73 35.25 13.93
C THR A 119 -48.97 33.74 14.16
N LEU A 120 -48.49 33.28 15.33
CA LEU A 120 -49.11 32.29 16.22
C LEU A 120 -49.14 30.80 15.80
N HIS A 121 -48.21 30.01 16.34
CA HIS A 121 -48.55 28.83 17.18
C HIS A 121 -47.31 28.36 17.98
N PRO A 122 -47.46 27.93 19.26
CA PRO A 122 -46.34 27.78 20.18
C PRO A 122 -45.78 26.34 20.27
N HIS A 123 -44.45 26.27 20.41
CA HIS A 123 -43.62 25.36 21.21
C HIS A 123 -43.83 23.83 21.09
N ALA A 124 -42.82 23.13 20.56
CA ALA A 124 -41.76 22.54 21.39
C ALA A 124 -40.71 21.76 20.55
N HIS A 125 -39.43 22.08 20.76
CA HIS A 125 -38.27 21.20 21.02
C HIS A 125 -38.37 19.73 20.53
N SER A 126 -37.37 19.04 19.97
CA SER A 126 -35.92 19.14 19.91
C SER A 126 -35.45 17.76 19.40
N SER A 127 -34.28 17.70 18.75
CA SER A 127 -33.42 16.50 18.58
C SER A 127 -33.94 15.40 17.64
N LEU A 128 -33.14 14.52 17.06
CA LEU A 128 -31.71 14.37 16.68
C LEU A 128 -31.70 12.94 16.10
N ALA A 129 -30.92 12.68 15.06
CA ALA A 129 -30.51 11.35 14.58
C ALA A 129 -31.58 10.46 13.92
N GLY A 130 -31.25 9.97 12.72
CA GLY A 130 -32.04 8.92 12.06
C GLY A 130 -31.81 8.77 10.56
N ALA A 131 -30.59 9.00 10.05
CA ALA A 131 -30.26 8.66 8.67
C ALA A 131 -29.94 7.17 8.57
N THR A 132 -30.98 6.38 8.38
CA THR A 132 -31.09 5.26 7.43
C THR A 132 -29.77 4.67 6.93
N GLY A 133 -29.30 3.61 7.59
CA GLY A 133 -28.36 2.65 7.00
C GLY A 133 -29.08 1.71 6.02
N PRO A 134 -28.41 1.26 4.94
CA PRO A 134 -28.93 0.22 4.06
C PRO A 134 -28.83 -1.18 4.71
N PRO A 135 -29.78 -2.10 4.46
CA PRO A 135 -29.80 -3.44 5.06
C PRO A 135 -28.76 -4.39 4.43
N ASP A 136 -28.25 -5.29 5.28
CA ASP A 136 -27.30 -6.36 4.98
C ASP A 136 -27.72 -7.25 3.79
N PRO A 137 -26.76 -7.71 2.97
CA PRO A 137 -26.99 -8.81 2.04
C PRO A 137 -27.08 -10.14 2.80
N THR A 138 -28.16 -10.85 2.50
CA THR A 138 -28.51 -12.20 2.96
C THR A 138 -27.38 -13.21 2.79
N GLU A 139 -27.28 -14.05 3.81
CA GLU A 139 -26.45 -15.24 3.98
C GLU A 139 -26.48 -16.16 2.74
N ASP A 140 -25.31 -16.34 2.12
CA ASP A 140 -25.11 -17.38 1.11
C ASP A 140 -24.91 -18.74 1.82
N THR A 141 -25.93 -19.57 1.64
CA THR A 141 -25.94 -21.04 1.51
C THR A 141 -24.60 -21.80 1.71
N SER A 142 -24.68 -22.75 2.63
CA SER A 142 -23.74 -23.80 3.04
C SER A 142 -22.69 -24.36 2.04
N PRO A 143 -21.52 -24.81 2.54
CA PRO A 143 -20.54 -25.61 1.82
C PRO A 143 -20.91 -27.11 1.80
N SER A 144 -20.64 -27.81 0.70
CA SER A 144 -20.61 -29.29 0.65
C SER A 144 -19.26 -29.78 0.13
N PRO A 145 -18.56 -30.69 0.83
CA PRO A 145 -17.35 -31.35 0.37
C PRO A 145 -17.66 -32.58 -0.54
N PRO A 146 -16.68 -33.05 -1.32
CA PRO A 146 -16.86 -34.17 -2.25
C PRO A 146 -16.72 -35.51 -1.53
N ASP A 147 -17.65 -36.43 -1.82
CA ASP A 147 -17.59 -37.84 -1.43
C ASP A 147 -17.38 -38.69 -2.69
N GLY A 148 -16.49 -39.69 -2.61
CA GLY A 148 -16.45 -40.77 -3.60
C GLY A 148 -15.07 -41.19 -4.07
N SER A 149 -14.37 -41.94 -3.20
CA SER A 149 -13.31 -42.86 -3.61
C SER A 149 -13.94 -44.18 -4.06
N PHE A 150 -13.55 -44.70 -5.22
CA PHE A 150 -13.28 -46.12 -5.50
C PHE A 150 -12.53 -46.25 -6.83
#